data_AF-A0A183U3J1-F1
#
_entry.id   AF-A0A183U3J1-F1
#
_cell.length_a   1.000
_cell.length_b   1.000
_cell.length_c   1.000
_cell.angle_alpha   90.00
_cell.angle_beta   90.00
_cell.angle_gamma   90.00
#
_symmetry.space_group_name_H-M   'P 1'
#
loop_
_entity.id
_entity.type
_entity.pdbx_description
1 polymer ?
#
loop_
_entity_poly.entity_id
_entity_poly.type
_entity_poly.pdbx_seq_one_letter_code
_entity_poly.pdbx_strand_id
1 'polypeptide(L)'
;MVVLGKVSVTTNAKDNTLAIEAKHKDENSKYEFSRKMTLPAGVVPKELTCRFKTDGVLEVKAPYNPPPEAEPIKDTDIQLDWASVVGLGTGQPSSIRNSQSIQSLDVCDDTNATSNLFIQNK
;
A
#
# COMPACT_ATOMS: atom_id res chain seq x y z
N MET A 1 19.98 36.42 24.74
CA MET A 1 20.13 35.35 23.73
C MET A 1 18.76 34.71 23.53
N VAL A 2 18.16 34.86 22.35
CA VAL A 2 16.81 34.32 22.06
C VAL A 2 16.99 32.99 21.35
N VAL A 3 16.65 31.89 22.02
CA VAL A 3 16.60 30.55 21.39
C VAL A 3 15.24 30.41 20.71
N LEU A 4 15.22 30.22 19.39
CA LEU A 4 14.00 30.00 18.63
C LEU A 4 13.93 28.52 18.23
N GLY A 5 13.17 27.74 18.99
CA GLY A 5 12.88 26.34 18.73
C GLY A 5 11.40 26.13 18.39
N LYS A 6 11.11 25.39 17.32
CA LYS A 6 9.74 24.99 16.97
C LYS A 6 9.72 23.55 16.49
N VAL A 7 8.81 22.75 17.05
CA VAL A 7 8.44 21.42 16.55
C VAL A 7 7.01 21.51 16.01
N SER A 8 6.79 21.00 14.80
CA SER A 8 5.49 20.96 14.13
C SER A 8 5.19 19.53 13.70
N VAL A 9 3.96 19.08 13.96
CA VAL A 9 3.47 17.76 13.55
C VAL A 9 2.20 17.97 12.74
N THR A 10 2.17 17.45 11.53
CA THR A 10 1.08 17.65 10.58
C THR A 10 0.66 16.32 9.96
N THR A 11 -0.64 16.05 9.94
CA THR A 11 -1.21 14.86 9.31
C THR A 11 -1.92 15.24 8.00
N ASN A 12 -1.78 14.41 6.97
CA ASN A 12 -2.62 14.49 5.77
C ASN A 12 -3.50 13.24 5.69
N ALA A 13 -4.82 13.42 5.84
CA ALA A 13 -5.78 12.32 5.81
C ALA A 13 -6.00 11.73 4.42
N LYS A 14 -5.82 12.50 3.34
CA LYS A 14 -5.96 11.99 1.96
C LYS A 14 -4.82 11.07 1.59
N ASP A 15 -3.61 11.47 1.97
CA ASP A 15 -2.38 10.71 1.67
C ASP A 15 -2.06 9.66 2.75
N ASN A 16 -2.84 9.65 3.84
CA ASN A 16 -2.58 8.89 5.06
C ASN A 16 -1.13 9.04 5.56
N THR A 17 -0.64 10.28 5.67
CA THR A 17 0.75 10.56 6.07
C THR A 17 0.87 11.46 7.29
N LEU A 18 2.00 11.32 7.97
CA LEU A 18 2.47 12.15 9.08
C LEU A 18 3.77 12.84 8.68
N ALA A 19 3.84 14.15 8.88
CA ALA A 19 5.02 14.97 8.70
C ALA A 19 5.45 15.59 10.05
N ILE A 20 6.73 15.47 10.37
CA ILE A 20 7.36 16.02 11.56
C ILE A 20 8.45 16.99 11.09
N GLU A 21 8.39 18.22 11.58
CA GLU A 21 9.40 19.24 11.33
C GLU A 21 9.89 19.83 12.65
N ALA A 22 11.21 19.93 12.83
CA ALA A 22 11.80 20.65 13.94
C ALA A 22 12.85 21.63 13.41
N LYS A 23 12.79 22.87 13.89
CA LYS A 23 13.76 23.91 13.59
C LYS A 23 14.27 24.50 14.90
N HIS A 24 15.59 24.55 15.02
CA HIS A 24 16.29 25.19 16.13
C HIS A 24 17.30 26.17 15.57
N LYS A 25 17.30 27.39 16.10
CA LYS A 25 18.30 28.40 15.79
C LYS A 25 18.74 29.09 17.08
N ASP A 26 20.05 29.07 17.30
CA ASP A 26 20.74 29.90 18.27
C ASP A 26 21.80 30.78 17.55
N GLU A 27 22.67 31.42 18.32
CA GLU A 27 23.70 32.33 17.80
C GLU A 27 24.81 31.60 17.02
N ASN A 28 25.09 30.36 17.37
CA ASN A 28 26.24 29.58 16.88
C ASN A 28 25.82 28.37 16.04
N SER A 29 24.54 28.03 16.01
CA SER A 29 24.06 26.76 15.48
C SER A 29 22.64 26.87 14.94
N LYS A 30 22.41 26.13 13.86
CA LYS A 30 21.11 25.96 13.23
C LYS A 30 20.91 24.48 12.95
N TYR A 31 19.85 23.91 13.50
CA TYR A 31 19.46 22.54 13.28
C TYR A 31 18.08 22.47 12.64
N GLU A 32 17.94 21.61 11.65
CA GLU A 32 16.67 21.32 10.99
C GLU A 32 16.48 19.81 10.91
N PHE A 33 15.28 19.36 11.20
CA PHE A 33 14.85 17.97 11.07
C PHE A 33 13.52 17.94 10.33
N SER A 34 13.43 17.10 9.32
CA SER A 34 12.19 16.86 8.58
C SER A 34 12.03 15.37 8.32
N ARG A 35 10.88 14.81 8.69
CA ARG A 35 10.55 13.40 8.44
C ARG A 35 9.09 13.26 8.03
N LYS A 36 8.85 12.60 6.90
CA LYS A 36 7.52 12.21 6.44
C LYS A 36 7.41 10.69 6.49
N MET A 37 6.28 10.17 6.97
CA MET A 37 5.99 8.74 7.01
C MET A 37 4.53 8.47 6.67
N THR A 38 4.27 7.30 6.11
CA THR A 38 2.91 6.78 5.92
C THR A 38 2.41 6.22 7.24
N LEU A 39 1.16 6.53 7.58
CA LEU A 39 0.52 5.96 8.76
C LEU A 39 0.16 4.49 8.49
N PRO A 40 0.37 3.59 9.45
CA PRO A 40 -0.07 2.20 9.32
C PRO A 40 -1.56 2.10 9.02
N ALA A 41 -1.97 1.04 8.31
CA ALA A 41 -3.38 0.74 8.13
C ALA A 41 -4.06 0.57 9.49
N GLY A 42 -5.26 1.13 9.65
CA GLY A 42 -5.97 1.11 10.93
C GLY A 42 -5.64 2.23 11.92
N VAL A 43 -4.67 3.09 11.60
CA VAL A 43 -4.43 4.34 12.36
C VAL A 43 -5.26 5.47 11.76
N VAL A 44 -6.07 6.12 12.59
CA VAL A 44 -6.86 7.29 12.18
C VAL A 44 -6.04 8.57 12.43
N PRO A 45 -5.72 9.39 11.40
CA PRO A 45 -4.84 10.54 11.58
C PRO A 45 -5.33 11.56 12.61
N LYS A 46 -6.66 11.71 12.74
CA LYS A 46 -7.29 12.65 13.70
C LYS A 46 -7.15 12.23 15.16
N GLU A 47 -6.82 10.97 15.41
CA GLU A 47 -6.72 10.40 16.76
C GLU A 47 -5.26 10.31 17.24
N LEU A 48 -4.32 10.83 16.44
CA LEU A 48 -2.92 10.96 16.84
C LEU A 48 -2.77 12.00 17.95
N THR A 49 -2.01 11.62 18.96
CA THR A 49 -1.58 12.47 20.06
C THR A 49 -0.05 12.52 20.06
N CYS A 50 0.50 13.69 20.36
CA CYS A 50 1.93 13.92 20.33
C CYS A 50 2.37 14.57 21.65
N ARG A 51 3.52 14.13 22.18
CA ARG A 51 4.16 14.73 23.34
C ARG A 51 5.65 14.85 23.12
N PHE A 52 6.16 16.07 23.14
CA PHE A 52 7.59 16.31 23.15
C PHE A 52 8.11 16.23 24.59
N LYS A 53 9.07 15.33 24.83
CA LYS A 53 9.65 15.08 26.14
C LYS A 53 10.92 15.91 26.35
N THR A 54 11.31 16.09 27.61
CA THR A 54 12.49 16.87 28.00
C THR A 54 13.82 16.21 27.64
N ASP A 55 13.81 14.91 27.35
CA ASP A 55 14.96 14.15 26.86
C ASP A 55 15.18 14.30 25.34
N GLY A 56 14.38 15.15 24.66
CA GLY A 56 14.48 15.39 23.23
C GLY A 56 13.70 14.39 22.36
N VAL A 57 12.89 13.51 22.95
CA VAL A 57 12.11 12.52 22.22
C VAL A 57 10.70 13.05 21.93
N LEU A 58 10.30 13.05 20.65
CA LEU A 58 8.90 13.23 20.25
C LEU A 58 8.17 11.89 20.28
N GLU A 59 7.26 11.72 21.23
CA GLU A 59 6.38 10.56 21.31
C GLU A 59 5.10 10.81 20.52
N VAL A 60 4.79 9.91 19.59
CA VAL A 60 3.57 9.93 18.78
C VAL A 60 2.78 8.66 19.09
N LYS A 61 1.52 8.82 19.49
CA LYS A 61 0.61 7.73 19.87
C LYS A 61 -0.70 7.85 19.13
N ALA A 62 -1.27 6.72 18.72
CA ALA A 62 -2.63 6.64 18.23
C ALA A 62 -3.28 5.34 18.70
N PRO A 63 -4.61 5.31 18.87
CA PRO A 63 -5.35 4.06 18.92
C PRO A 63 -5.19 3.31 17.60
N TYR A 64 -5.13 1.99 17.69
CA TYR A 64 -5.06 1.10 16.54
C TYR A 64 -6.41 0.43 16.37
N ASN A 65 -7.03 0.64 15.20
CA ASN A 65 -8.27 -0.01 14.83
C ASN A 65 -7.97 -0.96 13.67
N PRO A 66 -7.83 -2.28 13.90
CA PRO A 66 -7.41 -3.20 12.86
C PRO A 66 -8.33 -3.06 11.63
N PRO A 67 -7.75 -3.01 10.41
CA PRO A 67 -8.56 -3.03 9.21
C PRO A 67 -9.49 -4.25 9.24
N PRO A 68 -10.73 -4.14 8.72
CA PRO A 68 -11.59 -5.31 8.59
C PRO A 68 -10.82 -6.40 7.83
N GLU A 69 -10.81 -7.60 8.41
CA GLU A 69 -10.19 -8.76 7.77
C GLU A 69 -10.79 -8.90 6.38
N ALA A 70 -9.94 -8.98 5.36
CA ALA A 70 -10.42 -9.17 4.01
C ALA A 70 -11.26 -10.45 4.03
N GLU A 71 -12.55 -10.33 3.68
CA GLU A 71 -13.41 -11.50 3.51
C GLU A 71 -12.63 -12.51 2.66
N PRO A 72 -12.60 -13.80 3.05
CA PRO A 72 -11.97 -14.81 2.22
C PRO A 72 -12.56 -14.65 0.82
N ILE A 73 -11.70 -14.62 -0.20
CA ILE A 73 -12.12 -14.52 -1.60
C ILE A 73 -13.07 -15.70 -1.81
N LYS A 74 -14.39 -15.42 -1.75
CA LYS A 74 -15.42 -16.42 -2.01
C LYS A 74 -15.40 -16.62 -3.51
N ASP A 75 -15.12 -17.84 -3.94
CA ASP A 75 -15.22 -18.23 -5.34
C ASP A 75 -16.56 -17.73 -5.88
N THR A 76 -16.50 -16.74 -6.75
CA THR A 76 -17.68 -16.18 -7.40
C THR A 76 -17.70 -16.79 -8.79
N ASP A 77 -18.67 -17.67 -9.04
CA ASP A 77 -18.93 -18.19 -10.38
C ASP A 77 -19.16 -17.01 -11.32
N ILE A 78 -18.25 -16.85 -12.29
CA ILE A 78 -18.44 -15.90 -13.37
C ILE A 78 -19.55 -16.48 -14.24
N GLN A 79 -20.76 -15.94 -14.10
CA GLN A 79 -21.89 -16.26 -14.97
C GLN A 79 -21.58 -15.75 -16.38
N LEU A 80 -20.94 -16.59 -17.18
CA LEU A 80 -20.74 -16.35 -18.61
C LEU A 80 -22.04 -16.72 -19.31
N ASP A 81 -22.73 -15.72 -19.87
CA ASP A 81 -23.81 -15.98 -20.79
C ASP A 81 -23.22 -16.44 -22.13
N TRP A 82 -23.18 -17.75 -22.32
CA TRP A 82 -22.63 -18.35 -23.55
C TRP A 82 -23.26 -17.76 -24.82
N ALA A 83 -24.50 -17.26 -24.73
CA ALA A 83 -25.23 -16.61 -25.80
C ALA A 83 -24.70 -15.21 -26.21
N SER A 84 -23.95 -14.50 -25.37
CA SER A 84 -23.35 -13.21 -25.74
C SER A 84 -21.99 -13.38 -26.44
N VAL A 85 -21.35 -14.54 -26.30
CA VAL A 85 -20.09 -14.87 -26.99
C VAL A 85 -20.34 -15.52 -28.34
N VAL A 86 -21.44 -16.26 -28.50
CA VAL A 86 -21.79 -16.91 -29.76
C VAL A 86 -23.02 -16.24 -30.37
N GLY A 87 -22.79 -15.39 -31.37
CA GLY A 87 -23.86 -14.97 -32.27
C GLY A 87 -24.48 -16.22 -32.91
N LEU A 88 -25.77 -16.44 -32.66
CA LEU A 88 -26.69 -17.38 -33.31
C LEU A 88 -26.01 -18.36 -34.28
N GLY A 89 -25.57 -19.52 -33.78
CA GLY A 89 -24.99 -20.57 -34.60
C GLY A 89 -25.20 -21.93 -33.96
N THR A 90 -26.14 -22.71 -34.51
CA THR A 90 -26.40 -24.10 -34.14
C THR A 90 -25.14 -24.95 -34.34
N GLY A 91 -24.55 -25.46 -33.27
CA GLY A 91 -23.34 -26.28 -33.36
C GLY A 91 -23.06 -27.08 -32.09
N GLN A 92 -23.25 -28.39 -32.20
CA GLN A 92 -23.11 -29.45 -31.21
C GLN A 92 -21.80 -29.42 -30.39
N PRO A 93 -21.79 -29.77 -29.08
CA PRO A 93 -20.55 -29.85 -28.31
C PRO A 93 -19.76 -31.11 -28.69
N SER A 94 -18.66 -30.93 -29.41
CA SER A 94 -17.63 -31.97 -29.54
C SER A 94 -16.50 -31.71 -28.53
N SER A 95 -16.20 -32.77 -27.78
CA SER A 95 -15.22 -32.85 -26.70
C SER A 95 -13.89 -32.20 -27.05
N ILE A 96 -13.54 -31.07 -26.40
CA ILE A 96 -12.18 -30.54 -26.49
C ILE A 96 -11.31 -31.26 -25.45
N ARG A 97 -10.56 -32.22 -25.97
CA ARG A 97 -9.45 -32.91 -25.32
C ARG A 97 -8.32 -31.90 -25.06
N ASN A 98 -7.88 -31.83 -23.81
CA ASN A 98 -6.73 -31.06 -23.36
C ASN A 98 -5.48 -31.32 -24.22
N SER A 99 -4.92 -30.26 -24.82
CA SER A 99 -3.57 -30.27 -25.39
C SER A 99 -2.93 -28.92 -25.12
N GLN A 100 -1.95 -28.91 -24.21
CA GLN A 100 -1.14 -27.74 -23.89
C GLN A 100 -0.31 -27.30 -25.10
N SER A 101 -0.37 -26.02 -25.45
CA SER A 101 0.70 -25.31 -26.16
C SER A 101 0.56 -23.82 -25.88
N ILE A 102 1.48 -23.25 -25.08
CA ILE A 102 1.70 -21.80 -25.06
C ILE A 102 3.19 -21.60 -25.36
N GLN A 103 3.49 -20.91 -26.46
CA GLN A 103 4.83 -20.49 -26.87
C GLN A 103 4.99 -18.96 -26.75
N SER A 104 5.99 -18.58 -25.95
CA SER A 104 6.92 -17.42 -26.00
C SER A 104 6.35 -15.98 -25.94
N LEU A 105 6.70 -15.09 -25.00
CA LEU A 105 7.99 -14.50 -24.54
C LEU A 105 8.36 -13.24 -25.35
N ASP A 106 8.27 -12.07 -24.71
CA ASP A 106 9.08 -10.88 -25.03
C ASP A 106 9.72 -10.34 -23.74
N VAL A 107 11.03 -10.12 -23.79
CA VAL A 107 11.92 -9.66 -22.72
C VAL A 107 12.61 -8.37 -23.17
N CYS A 108 12.55 -7.31 -22.36
CA CYS A 108 13.61 -6.33 -22.04
C CYS A 108 13.03 -5.33 -21.00
N ASP A 109 13.72 -4.76 -20.01
CA ASP A 109 15.14 -4.63 -19.71
C ASP A 109 15.31 -4.27 -18.20
N ASP A 110 16.38 -4.81 -17.59
CA ASP A 110 17.10 -4.53 -16.34
C ASP A 110 16.47 -3.69 -15.20
N THR A 111 15.87 -4.33 -14.19
CA THR A 111 16.47 -4.54 -12.85
C THR A 111 15.43 -5.04 -11.84
N ASN A 112 15.85 -6.09 -11.14
CA ASN A 112 15.20 -6.78 -10.01
C ASN A 112 14.12 -7.80 -10.36
N ALA A 113 14.63 -8.98 -10.68
CA ALA A 113 13.99 -10.27 -10.55
C ALA A 113 13.14 -10.40 -9.28
N THR A 114 11.91 -10.90 -9.41
CA THR A 114 11.63 -12.34 -9.20
C THR A 114 10.16 -12.59 -9.54
N SER A 115 9.93 -13.08 -10.77
CA SER A 115 8.67 -13.69 -11.15
C SER A 115 8.69 -15.14 -10.68
N ASN A 116 7.84 -15.50 -9.73
CA ASN A 116 7.56 -16.89 -9.39
C ASN A 116 6.07 -17.14 -9.51
N LEU A 117 5.61 -17.57 -10.69
CA LEU A 117 4.33 -18.25 -10.87
C LEU A 117 4.63 -19.76 -10.89
N PHE A 118 4.43 -20.40 -9.74
CA PHE A 118 4.40 -21.85 -9.65
C PHE A 118 2.94 -22.30 -9.74
N ILE A 119 2.57 -22.97 -10.83
CA ILE A 119 1.50 -23.97 -10.78
C ILE A 119 2.08 -25.27 -11.29
N GLN A 120 2.41 -26.16 -10.36
CA GLN A 120 2.49 -27.58 -10.65
C GLN A 120 1.17 -28.21 -10.21
N ASN A 121 0.48 -28.87 -11.14
CA ASN A 121 -0.50 -29.90 -10.82
C ASN A 121 -0.22 -31.10 -11.72
N LYS A 122 -0.06 -32.26 -11.09
CA LYS A 122 -0.18 -33.58 -11.73
C LYS A 122 -1.56 -34.14 -11.42
#